data_AF-A0A7X9FCP5-F1
#
_entry.id   AF-A0A7X9FCP5-F1
#
_cell.length_a   1.000
_cell.length_b   1.000
_cell.length_c   1.000
_cell.angle_alpha   90.00
_cell.angle_beta   90.00
_cell.angle_gamma   90.00
#
_symmetry.space_group_name_H-M   'P 1'
#
loop_
_entity.id
_entity.type
_entity.pdbx_description
1 polymer ?
#
loop_
_entity_poly.entity_id
_entity_poly.type
_entity_poly.pdbx_seq_one_letter_code
_entity_poly.pdbx_strand_id
1 'polypeptide(L)'
;MMSELEKIPKENPFRVPEGYFEELTGRIMQAASNKPRVKTVEKKLFRLRPWMAAAAGLAIITALSITFILVSPGKDQTDIYRDLSFNGTVEEIFSGMDLSAIEEEVAGIISTTGFIGVENSDIIEYLMMQNISILDIYEYF
;
A
#
# COMPACT_ATOMS: atom_id res chain seq x y z
N MET A 1 67.66 24.37 -41.87
CA MET A 1 67.11 24.62 -40.53
C MET A 1 67.35 23.36 -39.71
N MET A 2 68.09 23.41 -38.60
CA MET A 2 68.30 22.24 -37.74
C MET A 2 66.99 21.89 -37.03
N SER A 3 66.64 20.60 -37.01
CA SER A 3 65.39 20.12 -36.42
C SER A 3 65.44 20.26 -34.90
N GLU A 4 64.39 20.82 -34.28
CA GLU A 4 64.28 21.05 -32.83
C GLU A 4 64.53 19.79 -31.97
N LEU A 5 64.37 18.60 -32.56
CA LEU A 5 64.67 17.30 -31.94
C LEU A 5 66.16 17.07 -31.66
N GLU A 6 67.07 17.70 -32.41
CA GLU A 6 68.52 17.56 -32.22
C GLU A 6 69.03 18.35 -31.00
N LYS A 7 68.23 19.30 -30.49
CA LYS A 7 68.54 20.11 -29.30
C LYS A 7 68.15 19.41 -27.99
N ILE A 8 67.39 18.33 -28.05
CA ILE A 8 66.97 17.58 -26.86
C ILE A 8 68.11 16.63 -26.46
N PRO A 9 68.63 16.70 -25.22
CA PRO A 9 69.64 15.75 -24.77
C PRO A 9 69.08 14.32 -24.88
N LYS A 10 69.84 13.43 -25.52
CA LYS A 10 69.47 12.01 -25.71
C LYS A 10 69.56 11.19 -24.42
N GLU A 11 69.99 11.81 -23.33
CA GLU A 11 70.09 11.21 -22.01
C GLU A 11 68.74 11.29 -21.29
N ASN A 12 68.43 10.27 -20.50
CA ASN A 12 67.18 10.22 -19.75
C ASN A 12 67.17 11.31 -18.66
N PRO A 13 66.27 12.32 -18.74
CA PRO A 13 66.19 13.39 -17.74
C PRO A 13 65.49 12.95 -16.44
N PHE A 14 64.88 11.76 -16.42
CA PHE A 14 64.18 11.24 -15.26
C PHE A 14 65.11 10.35 -14.44
N ARG A 15 65.38 10.76 -13.20
CA ARG A 15 66.03 9.91 -12.20
C ARG A 15 65.16 9.82 -10.95
N VAL A 16 65.08 8.62 -10.40
CA VAL A 16 64.48 8.39 -9.08
C VAL A 16 65.55 8.57 -7.99
N PRO A 17 65.17 9.01 -6.79
CA PRO A 17 66.04 8.95 -5.63
C PRO A 17 66.50 7.52 -5.35
N GLU A 18 67.70 7.37 -4.82
CA GLU A 18 68.21 6.09 -4.33
C GLU A 18 67.29 5.54 -3.23
N GLY A 19 66.95 4.26 -3.28
CA GLY A 19 66.07 3.62 -2.29
C GLY A 19 64.56 3.87 -2.47
N TYR A 20 64.14 4.59 -3.52
CA TYR A 20 62.71 4.93 -3.72
C TYR A 20 61.81 3.70 -3.82
N PHE A 21 62.21 2.70 -4.60
CA PHE A 21 61.36 1.53 -4.84
C PHE A 21 61.31 0.60 -3.62
N GLU A 22 62.41 0.54 -2.87
CA GLU A 22 62.56 -0.20 -1.63
C GLU A 22 61.63 0.34 -0.53
N GLU A 23 61.61 1.67 -0.35
CA GLU A 23 60.67 2.31 0.58
C GLU A 23 59.22 2.22 0.10
N LEU A 24 58.99 2.39 -1.21
CA LEU A 24 57.66 2.36 -1.80
C LEU A 24 56.97 1.01 -1.54
N THR A 25 57.67 -0.11 -1.75
CA THR A 25 57.13 -1.45 -1.48
C THR A 25 56.74 -1.60 -0.01
N GLY A 26 57.58 -1.11 0.92
CA GLY A 26 57.27 -1.13 2.36
C GLY A 26 56.02 -0.32 2.70
N ARG A 27 55.88 0.89 2.15
CA ARG A 27 54.71 1.76 2.36
C ARG A 27 53.42 1.15 1.79
N ILE A 28 53.48 0.54 0.61
CA ILE A 28 52.32 -0.13 0.00
C ILE A 28 51.87 -1.32 0.86
N MET A 29 52.81 -2.15 1.30
CA MET A 29 52.50 -3.31 2.14
C MET A 29 51.90 -2.89 3.48
N GLN A 30 52.45 -1.84 4.09
CA GLN A 30 51.93 -1.27 5.34
C GLN A 30 50.51 -0.72 5.16
N ALA A 31 50.24 0.00 4.07
CA ALA A 31 48.93 0.55 3.77
C ALA A 31 47.89 -0.55 3.43
N ALA A 32 48.29 -1.60 2.72
CA ALA A 32 47.41 -2.72 2.39
C ALA A 32 47.09 -3.61 3.61
N SER A 33 48.06 -3.77 4.52
CA SER A 33 47.89 -4.55 5.75
C SER A 33 47.09 -3.80 6.82
N ASN A 34 47.27 -2.47 6.93
CA ASN A 34 46.41 -1.60 7.72
C ASN A 34 45.08 -1.35 7.00
N LYS A 35 44.21 -2.37 6.93
CA LYS A 35 42.78 -2.09 6.78
C LYS A 35 42.39 -1.22 7.98
N PRO A 36 41.94 0.04 7.82
CA PRO A 36 41.31 0.74 8.91
C PRO A 36 40.16 -0.15 9.34
N ARG A 37 40.23 -0.69 10.56
CA ARG A 37 39.07 -1.31 11.20
C ARG A 37 38.11 -0.15 11.39
N VAL A 38 37.30 0.13 10.36
CA VAL A 38 36.12 0.95 10.49
C VAL A 38 35.38 0.26 11.60
N LYS A 39 35.40 0.88 12.79
CA LYS A 39 34.59 0.43 13.91
C LYS A 39 33.17 0.71 13.45
N THR A 40 32.60 -0.25 12.73
CA THR A 40 31.19 -0.25 12.42
C THR A 40 30.53 -0.19 13.77
N VAL A 41 30.03 0.99 14.14
CA VAL A 41 29.21 1.14 15.33
C VAL A 41 28.06 0.20 15.08
N GLU A 42 28.06 -0.94 15.75
CA GLU A 42 27.03 -1.94 15.64
C GLU A 42 25.76 -1.28 16.14
N LYS A 43 24.98 -0.70 15.23
CA LYS A 43 23.66 -0.19 15.54
C LYS A 43 22.84 -1.42 15.88
N LYS A 44 22.71 -1.68 17.18
CA LYS A 44 21.81 -2.70 17.72
C LYS A 44 20.38 -2.26 17.43
N LEU A 45 19.90 -2.52 16.21
CA LEU A 45 18.49 -2.37 15.89
C LEU A 45 17.74 -3.41 16.71
N PHE A 46 16.97 -2.94 17.70
CA PHE A 46 16.03 -3.78 18.39
C PHE A 46 14.95 -4.22 17.40
N ARG A 47 15.00 -5.48 16.98
CA ARG A 47 13.99 -6.10 16.12
C ARG A 47 12.74 -6.32 16.96
N LEU A 48 11.91 -5.29 17.07
CA LEU A 48 10.62 -5.37 17.76
C LEU A 48 9.73 -6.36 17.01
N ARG A 49 9.17 -7.32 17.75
CA ARG A 49 8.27 -8.32 17.18
C ARG A 49 6.96 -7.63 16.77
N PRO A 50 6.41 -7.91 15.58
CA PRO A 50 5.27 -7.17 15.02
C PRO A 50 4.01 -7.20 15.90
N TRP A 51 3.82 -8.24 16.71
CA TRP A 51 2.68 -8.33 17.64
C TRP A 51 2.71 -7.32 18.79
N MET A 52 3.90 -6.82 19.19
CA MET A 52 4.00 -5.74 20.18
C MET A 52 3.49 -4.41 19.61
N ALA A 53 3.67 -4.18 18.30
CA ALA A 53 3.15 -2.98 17.64
C ALA A 53 1.61 -3.01 17.57
N ALA A 54 1.02 -4.17 17.32
CA ALA A 54 -0.44 -4.34 17.33
C ALA A 54 -1.04 -4.06 18.72
N ALA A 55 -0.45 -4.60 19.79
CA ALA A 55 -0.90 -4.37 21.16
C ALA A 55 -0.77 -2.89 21.59
N ALA A 56 0.33 -2.23 21.22
CA ALA A 56 0.54 -0.81 21.51
C ALA A 56 -0.46 0.09 20.78
N GLY A 57 -0.80 -0.23 19.53
CA GLY A 57 -1.81 0.50 18.76
C GLY A 57 -3.18 0.46 19.44
N LEU A 58 -3.62 -0.71 19.87
CA LEU A 58 -4.89 -0.85 20.60
C LEU A 58 -4.88 -0.08 21.93
N ALA A 59 -3.78 -0.13 22.68
CA ALA A 59 -3.64 0.61 23.93
C ALA A 59 -3.69 2.14 23.75
N ILE A 60 -3.13 2.66 22.66
CA ILE A 60 -3.18 4.10 22.35
C ILE A 60 -4.60 4.51 21.98
N ILE A 61 -5.30 3.73 21.16
CA ILE A 61 -6.68 4.03 20.75
C ILE A 61 -7.62 4.00 21.96
N THR A 62 -7.49 3.01 22.85
CA THR A 62 -8.33 2.93 24.05
C THR A 62 -8.03 4.06 25.02
N ALA A 63 -6.76 4.41 25.24
CA ALA A 63 -6.38 5.54 26.07
C ALA A 63 -6.95 6.86 25.52
N LEU A 64 -6.84 7.09 24.20
CA LEU A 64 -7.40 8.28 23.55
C LEU A 64 -8.94 8.32 23.65
N SER A 65 -9.62 7.20 23.41
CA SER A 65 -11.08 7.10 23.55
C SER A 65 -11.55 7.42 24.96
N ILE A 66 -10.88 6.87 25.98
CA ILE A 66 -11.18 7.14 27.39
C ILE A 66 -10.91 8.61 27.72
N THR A 67 -9.77 9.16 27.29
CA THR A 67 -9.45 10.59 27.52
C THR A 67 -10.45 11.51 26.83
N PHE A 68 -10.91 11.16 25.63
CA PHE A 68 -11.92 11.91 24.90
C PHE A 68 -13.28 11.87 25.61
N ILE A 69 -13.71 10.71 26.10
CA ILE A 69 -14.96 10.57 26.87
C ILE A 69 -14.90 11.34 28.20
N LEU A 70 -13.75 11.34 28.88
CA LEU A 70 -13.59 12.02 30.17
C LEU A 70 -13.46 13.55 30.04
N VAL A 71 -12.88 14.05 28.94
CA VAL A 71 -12.59 15.48 28.74
C VAL A 71 -13.66 16.19 27.92
N SER A 72 -14.45 15.47 27.12
CA SER A 72 -15.47 16.07 26.26
C SER A 72 -16.78 16.28 27.03
N PRO A 73 -17.21 17.53 27.32
CA PRO A 73 -18.53 17.78 27.90
C PRO A 73 -19.59 17.35 26.88
N GLY A 74 -20.51 16.50 27.31
CA GLY A 74 -21.49 15.81 26.47
C GLY A 74 -22.13 16.72 25.43
N LYS A 75 -21.77 16.52 24.16
CA LYS A 75 -22.58 16.94 23.03
C LYS A 75 -23.57 15.81 22.76
N ASP A 76 -24.86 16.13 22.85
CA ASP A 76 -25.94 15.17 22.67
C ASP A 76 -25.72 14.35 21.40
N GLN A 77 -25.70 13.03 21.59
CA GLN A 77 -25.28 12.01 20.63
C GLN A 77 -26.27 11.82 19.45
N THR A 78 -27.20 12.75 19.28
CA THR A 78 -28.33 12.66 18.34
C THR A 78 -28.04 13.27 16.97
N ASP A 79 -27.04 14.15 16.86
CA ASP A 79 -26.77 14.86 15.61
C ASP A 79 -25.97 14.03 14.59
N ILE A 80 -25.14 13.09 15.07
CA ILE A 80 -24.31 12.24 14.19
C ILE A 80 -25.17 11.21 13.43
N TYR A 81 -26.23 10.66 14.06
CA TYR A 81 -27.12 9.71 13.41
C TYR A 81 -28.13 10.36 12.46
N ARG A 82 -28.42 11.66 12.63
CA ARG A 82 -29.32 12.41 11.73
C ARG A 82 -28.71 12.71 10.37
N ASP A 83 -27.40 12.86 10.29
CA ASP A 83 -26.67 13.19 9.06
C ASP A 83 -26.33 11.94 8.22
N LEU A 84 -26.34 10.76 8.85
CA LEU A 84 -26.21 9.45 8.20
C LEU A 84 -27.57 8.84 7.80
N SER A 85 -28.67 9.38 8.32
CA SER A 85 -30.01 8.97 7.92
C SER A 85 -30.28 9.53 6.53
N PHE A 86 -30.41 8.63 5.54
CA PHE A 86 -30.75 8.99 4.17
C PHE A 86 -32.10 9.73 4.18
N ASN A 87 -32.09 11.04 3.92
CA ASN A 87 -33.29 11.87 3.90
C ASN A 87 -34.07 11.78 2.58
N GLY A 88 -33.55 11.04 1.60
CA GLY A 88 -34.23 10.81 0.33
C GLY A 88 -35.39 9.84 0.49
N THR A 89 -36.50 10.11 -0.21
CA THR A 89 -37.59 9.15 -0.28
C THR A 89 -37.17 7.94 -1.11
N VAL A 90 -37.88 6.84 -0.93
CA VAL A 90 -37.67 5.63 -1.73
C VAL A 90 -37.76 5.94 -3.24
N GLU A 91 -38.65 6.85 -3.66
CA GLU A 91 -38.70 7.33 -5.05
C GLU A 91 -37.41 7.98 -5.55
N GLU A 92 -36.66 8.69 -4.69
CA GLU A 92 -35.42 9.36 -5.09
C GLU A 92 -34.30 8.33 -5.36
N ILE A 93 -34.25 7.26 -4.57
CA ILE A 93 -33.34 6.12 -4.77
C ILE A 93 -33.65 5.41 -6.09
N PHE A 94 -34.94 5.15 -6.36
CA PHE A 94 -35.35 4.48 -7.60
C PHE A 94 -35.17 5.37 -8.84
N SER A 95 -35.35 6.69 -8.71
CA SER A 95 -35.16 7.63 -9.82
C SER A 95 -33.69 7.83 -10.19
N GLY A 96 -32.78 7.70 -9.22
CA GLY A 96 -31.34 7.74 -9.45
C GLY A 96 -30.73 6.43 -9.91
N MET A 97 -31.51 5.34 -9.90
CA MET A 97 -31.05 4.03 -10.35
C MET A 97 -31.19 3.93 -11.86
N ASP A 98 -30.07 3.82 -12.56
CA ASP A 98 -30.06 3.53 -14.00
C ASP A 98 -30.33 2.04 -14.22
N LEU A 99 -31.61 1.70 -14.37
CA LEU A 99 -32.05 0.34 -14.59
C LEU A 99 -31.47 -0.25 -15.88
N SER A 100 -31.16 0.57 -16.88
CA SER A 100 -30.64 0.11 -18.17
C SER A 100 -29.20 -0.40 -18.08
N ALA A 101 -28.37 0.25 -17.25
CA ALA A 101 -27.01 -0.20 -16.98
C ALA A 101 -26.99 -1.55 -16.24
N ILE A 102 -27.91 -1.74 -15.30
CA ILE A 102 -28.06 -3.00 -14.56
C ILE A 102 -28.55 -4.12 -15.50
N GLU A 103 -29.51 -3.82 -16.38
CA GLU A 103 -30.02 -4.79 -17.35
C GLU A 103 -28.94 -5.25 -18.33
N GLU A 104 -28.07 -4.35 -18.81
CA GLU A 104 -26.94 -4.70 -19.69
C GLU A 104 -25.93 -5.63 -18.99
N GLU A 105 -25.59 -5.35 -17.72
CA GLU A 105 -24.69 -6.18 -16.92
C GLU A 105 -25.30 -7.56 -16.61
N VAL A 106 -26.58 -7.59 -16.25
CA VAL A 106 -27.31 -8.81 -15.89
C VAL A 106 -27.64 -9.65 -17.14
N ALA A 107 -27.96 -9.04 -18.28
CA ALA A 107 -28.23 -9.76 -19.53
C ALA A 107 -27.00 -10.53 -20.04
N GLY A 108 -25.80 -9.99 -19.83
CA GLY A 108 -24.54 -10.68 -20.12
C GLY A 108 -24.32 -11.92 -19.22
N ILE A 109 -24.77 -11.85 -17.97
CA ILE A 109 -24.68 -12.93 -16.98
C ILE A 109 -25.77 -14.00 -17.22
N ILE A 110 -27.02 -13.59 -17.49
CA ILE A 110 -28.15 -14.52 -17.73
C ILE A 110 -27.91 -15.32 -19.02
N SER A 111 -27.44 -14.68 -20.10
CA SER A 111 -27.22 -15.34 -21.39
C SER A 111 -26.09 -16.38 -21.37
N THR A 112 -25.09 -16.20 -20.50
CA THR A 112 -23.90 -17.06 -20.46
C THR A 112 -24.08 -18.29 -19.57
N THR A 113 -24.99 -18.26 -18.60
CA THR A 113 -24.98 -19.23 -17.52
C THR A 113 -26.35 -19.67 -16.99
N GLY A 114 -27.46 -19.16 -17.55
CA GLY A 114 -28.77 -19.28 -16.90
C GLY A 114 -28.78 -18.52 -15.57
N PHE A 115 -29.90 -18.49 -14.85
CA PHE A 115 -29.96 -17.95 -13.49
C PHE A 115 -29.07 -18.78 -12.56
N ILE A 116 -27.77 -18.47 -12.47
CA ILE A 116 -26.86 -19.22 -11.59
C ILE A 116 -27.27 -18.99 -10.15
N GLY A 117 -27.48 -20.09 -9.42
CA GLY A 117 -27.60 -20.07 -7.98
C GLY A 117 -28.99 -19.70 -7.46
N VAL A 118 -29.99 -19.65 -8.33
CA VAL A 118 -31.39 -19.57 -7.92
C VAL A 118 -32.05 -20.91 -8.24
N GLU A 119 -32.22 -21.75 -7.22
CA GLU A 119 -32.95 -23.00 -7.41
C GLU A 119 -34.45 -22.72 -7.47
N ASN A 120 -35.20 -23.58 -8.18
CA ASN A 120 -36.65 -23.42 -8.29
C ASN A 120 -37.35 -23.39 -6.92
N SER A 121 -36.78 -24.05 -5.90
CA SER A 121 -37.24 -23.99 -4.52
C SER A 121 -37.16 -22.58 -3.95
N ASP A 122 -36.08 -21.86 -4.23
CA ASP A 122 -35.83 -20.52 -3.69
C ASP A 122 -36.79 -19.51 -4.32
N ILE A 123 -37.10 -19.70 -5.61
CA ILE A 123 -38.13 -18.92 -6.32
C ILE A 123 -39.51 -19.16 -5.69
N ILE A 124 -39.87 -20.43 -5.45
CA ILE A 124 -41.16 -20.80 -4.85
C ILE A 124 -41.26 -20.26 -3.41
N GLU A 125 -40.21 -20.37 -2.61
CA GLU A 125 -40.17 -19.87 -1.24
C GLU A 125 -40.33 -18.34 -1.20
N TYR A 126 -39.67 -17.62 -2.10
CA TYR A 126 -39.82 -16.18 -2.24
C TYR A 126 -41.25 -15.76 -2.60
N LEU A 127 -41.87 -16.45 -3.57
CA LEU A 127 -43.26 -16.16 -3.97
C LEU A 127 -44.27 -16.44 -2.85
N MET A 128 -44.02 -17.49 -2.06
CA MET A 128 -44.83 -17.79 -0.88
C MET A 128 -44.64 -16.74 0.23
N MET A 129 -43.41 -16.28 0.50
CA MET A 129 -43.14 -15.24 1.49
C MET A 129 -43.82 -13.91 1.15
N GLN A 130 -43.82 -13.54 -0.13
CA GLN A 130 -44.43 -12.30 -0.59
C GLN A 130 -45.95 -12.44 -0.86
N ASN A 131 -46.52 -13.64 -0.67
CA ASN A 131 -47.93 -13.96 -0.94
C ASN A 131 -48.37 -13.55 -2.35
N ILE A 132 -47.48 -13.69 -3.33
CA ILE A 132 -47.77 -13.34 -4.72
C ILE A 132 -48.46 -14.55 -5.36
N SER A 133 -49.71 -14.38 -5.80
CA SER A 133 -50.42 -15.44 -6.51
C SER A 133 -49.98 -15.48 -7.96
N ILE A 134 -49.87 -16.67 -8.55
CA ILE A 134 -49.58 -16.85 -9.99
C ILE A 134 -50.58 -16.08 -10.87
N LEU A 135 -51.80 -15.91 -10.36
CA LEU A 135 -52.90 -15.24 -11.04
C LEU A 135 -52.64 -13.74 -11.18
N ASP A 136 -51.91 -13.14 -10.24
CA ASP A 136 -51.58 -11.71 -10.22
C ASP A 136 -50.50 -11.36 -11.27
N ILE A 137 -49.72 -12.34 -11.71
CA ILE A 137 -48.65 -12.17 -12.71
C ILE A 137 -49.25 -12.04 -14.12
N TYR A 138 -50.40 -12.67 -14.39
CA TYR A 138 -51.08 -12.61 -15.70
C TYR A 138 -51.83 -11.30 -15.93
N GLU A 139 -52.05 -10.48 -14.91
CA GLU A 139 -52.79 -9.22 -15.03
C GLU A 139 -51.91 -8.06 -15.56
N TYR A 140 -50.60 -8.28 -15.69
CA TYR A 140 -49.61 -7.29 -16.12
C TYR A 140 -49.01 -7.52 -17.53
N PHE A 141 -49.57 -8.45 -18.32
CA PHE A 141 -49.27 -8.61 -19.75
C PHE A 141 -50.51 -8.37 -20.63
#